data_AF-A0A5B8G3G3-F1
#
_entry.id   AF-A0A5B8G3G3-F1
#
_cell.length_a   1.000
_cell.length_b   1.000
_cell.length_c   1.000
_cell.angle_alpha   90.00
_cell.angle_beta   90.00
_cell.angle_gamma   90.00
#
_symmetry.space_group_name_H-M   'P 1'
#
loop_
_entity.id
_entity.type
_entity.pdbx_description
1 polymer ?
#
loop_
_entity_poly.entity_id
_entity_poly.type
_entity_poly.pdbx_seq_one_letter_code
_entity_poly.pdbx_strand_id
1 'polypeptide(L)'
;MKRSQTSHLKNAGPHAIFRARGGAKSQPRSSRVTKRSISMRLRRAAHRNRLFQIGLIIGFWAAGEALVRLLGLPLPGSIVALAAVLALLACRRLRVVSVRRGADWLLAEMLLFFVPAVLAVLDHREFLGLLGLKVLLVILVGTVAVMGTTALTVELCCRWRLRHDRAVPLGA
;
A
#
# COMPACT_ATOMS: atom_id res chain seq x y z
N MET A 1 39.38 -41.45 4.30
CA MET A 1 40.80 -41.52 3.89
C MET A 1 40.85 -41.78 2.38
N LYS A 2 41.30 -40.77 1.61
CA LYS A 2 41.78 -40.73 0.21
C LYS A 2 41.21 -41.67 -0.88
N ARG A 3 40.56 -41.04 -1.86
CA ARG A 3 40.67 -41.19 -3.34
C ARG A 3 39.71 -40.12 -3.91
N SER A 4 39.98 -39.28 -4.91
CA SER A 4 41.11 -39.10 -5.79
C SER A 4 40.96 -37.66 -6.32
N GLN A 5 41.82 -36.74 -5.87
CA GLN A 5 42.10 -35.53 -6.65
C GLN A 5 43.02 -35.97 -7.79
N THR A 6 42.54 -35.99 -9.02
CA THR A 6 43.35 -35.98 -10.25
C THR A 6 42.43 -35.85 -11.46
N SER A 7 42.20 -34.63 -11.95
CA SER A 7 42.07 -34.35 -13.39
C SER A 7 41.81 -32.86 -13.58
N HIS A 8 42.85 -32.08 -13.27
CA HIS A 8 43.12 -30.85 -13.98
C HIS A 8 42.98 -31.09 -15.50
N LEU A 9 42.38 -30.12 -16.19
CA LEU A 9 42.72 -29.75 -17.57
C LEU A 9 42.58 -30.83 -18.66
N LYS A 10 41.35 -31.09 -19.16
CA LYS A 10 41.21 -31.61 -20.53
C LYS A 10 39.81 -31.44 -21.16
N ASN A 11 39.41 -30.22 -21.51
CA ASN A 11 38.60 -29.97 -22.73
C ASN A 11 38.28 -28.47 -22.92
N ALA A 12 39.29 -27.68 -23.30
CA ALA A 12 39.07 -26.41 -23.97
C ALA A 12 39.35 -26.65 -25.46
N GLY A 13 38.31 -27.09 -26.18
CA GLY A 13 38.34 -27.36 -27.62
C GLY A 13 37.76 -26.18 -28.44
N PRO A 14 38.06 -26.14 -29.75
CA PRO A 14 38.32 -24.93 -30.54
C PRO A 14 37.07 -24.30 -31.15
N HIS A 15 36.11 -23.90 -30.33
CA HIS A 15 34.96 -23.09 -30.79
C HIS A 15 35.16 -21.58 -30.64
N ALA A 16 36.39 -21.15 -30.35
CA ALA A 16 36.84 -19.75 -30.36
C ALA A 16 36.89 -19.10 -31.76
N ILE A 17 36.41 -19.79 -32.81
CA ILE A 17 36.60 -19.38 -34.20
C ILE A 17 35.29 -19.54 -34.98
N PHE A 18 34.22 -18.85 -34.57
CA PHE A 18 33.15 -18.57 -35.54
C PHE A 18 32.35 -17.33 -35.15
N ARG A 19 32.39 -16.36 -36.07
CA ARG A 19 31.43 -15.26 -36.22
C ARG A 19 31.54 -14.12 -35.22
N ALA A 20 32.64 -13.39 -35.38
CA ALA A 20 32.50 -12.00 -35.79
C ALA A 20 31.62 -11.93 -37.06
N ARG A 21 30.41 -11.37 -36.98
CA ARG A 21 29.63 -10.98 -38.16
C ARG A 21 28.69 -9.81 -37.83
N GLY A 22 29.09 -8.61 -38.25
CA GLY A 22 28.23 -7.45 -38.55
C GLY A 22 27.58 -6.76 -37.34
N GLY A 23 27.77 -5.47 -37.10
CA GLY A 23 27.91 -4.38 -38.06
C GLY A 23 26.57 -3.68 -38.26
N ALA A 24 26.41 -2.56 -37.55
CA ALA A 24 25.45 -1.48 -37.75
C ALA A 24 23.95 -1.77 -37.49
N LYS A 25 23.32 -0.95 -36.64
CA LYS A 25 22.53 0.20 -37.12
C LYS A 25 21.91 1.00 -35.96
N SER A 26 22.04 2.32 -36.10
CA SER A 26 21.10 3.37 -35.68
C SER A 26 20.79 3.55 -34.19
N GLN A 27 21.51 4.51 -33.60
CA GLN A 27 20.92 5.46 -32.66
C GLN A 27 20.08 6.48 -33.44
N PRO A 28 18.85 6.79 -33.01
CA PRO A 28 18.64 8.17 -32.53
C PRO A 28 17.66 8.30 -31.34
N ARG A 29 17.85 9.43 -30.63
CA ARG A 29 16.99 10.14 -29.68
C ARG A 29 15.54 9.64 -29.46
N SER A 30 15.17 9.44 -28.20
CA SER A 30 13.93 10.03 -27.65
C SER A 30 13.94 9.96 -26.12
N SER A 31 13.98 11.15 -25.53
CA SER A 31 13.37 11.49 -24.25
C SER A 31 12.11 10.67 -23.92
N ARG A 32 12.10 10.03 -22.76
CA ARG A 32 10.94 9.98 -21.84
C ARG A 32 11.30 9.26 -20.55
N VAL A 33 11.32 10.04 -19.47
CA VAL A 33 10.82 9.67 -18.15
C VAL A 33 11.29 8.29 -17.67
N THR A 34 12.48 8.23 -17.11
CA THR A 34 12.85 7.07 -16.29
C THR A 34 13.42 7.54 -14.96
N LYS A 35 12.50 7.97 -14.08
CA LYS A 35 12.72 8.07 -12.63
C LYS A 35 12.83 6.64 -12.03
N ARG A 36 13.64 5.77 -12.65
CA ARG A 36 14.20 4.54 -12.06
C ARG A 36 15.46 4.97 -11.32
N SER A 37 15.79 4.30 -10.22
CA SER A 37 16.78 4.71 -9.23
C SER A 37 16.20 5.83 -8.37
N ILE A 38 15.75 5.57 -7.15
CA ILE A 38 16.62 5.76 -5.98
C ILE A 38 16.16 4.95 -4.75
N SER A 39 14.97 4.33 -4.76
CA SER A 39 14.32 3.93 -3.49
C SER A 39 14.73 2.59 -2.86
N MET A 40 15.64 1.80 -3.46
CA MET A 40 15.94 0.46 -2.93
C MET A 40 17.18 0.36 -2.05
N ARG A 41 18.07 1.36 -2.01
CA ARG A 41 19.27 1.32 -1.15
C ARG A 41 19.10 2.02 0.21
N LEU A 42 18.25 3.04 0.31
CA LEU A 42 18.00 3.75 1.57
C LEU A 42 17.16 2.95 2.58
N ARG A 43 16.50 1.88 2.12
CA ARG A 43 15.60 1.01 2.89
C ARG A 43 16.27 0.12 3.94
N ARG A 44 17.60 -0.03 3.93
CA ARG A 44 18.32 -0.89 4.90
C ARG A 44 18.88 -0.11 6.09
N ALA A 45 19.28 1.14 5.91
CA ALA A 45 19.84 1.97 6.99
C ALA A 45 18.77 2.53 7.94
N ALA A 46 17.55 2.70 7.46
CA ALA A 46 16.45 3.31 8.22
C ALA A 46 15.82 2.42 9.32
N HIS A 47 16.22 1.14 9.43
CA HIS A 47 15.58 0.16 10.30
C HIS A 47 15.94 0.29 11.81
N ARG A 48 16.52 1.41 12.27
CA ARG A 48 16.94 1.57 13.68
C ARG A 48 16.13 2.60 14.49
N ASN A 49 15.47 3.58 13.87
CA ASN A 49 14.81 4.66 14.63
C ASN A 49 13.31 4.73 14.33
N ARG A 50 12.48 4.54 15.36
CA ARG A 50 11.01 4.76 15.35
C ARG A 50 10.64 6.13 14.73
N LEU A 51 11.51 7.12 14.94
CA LEU A 51 11.44 8.48 14.37
C LEU A 51 11.43 8.49 12.83
N PHE A 52 12.14 7.58 12.16
CA PHE A 52 12.13 7.51 10.70
C PHE A 52 10.79 7.00 10.17
N GLN A 53 10.13 6.12 10.92
CA GLN A 53 8.82 5.60 10.56
C GLN A 53 7.74 6.68 10.67
N ILE A 54 7.82 7.50 11.73
CA ILE A 54 6.97 8.68 11.92
C ILE A 54 7.25 9.72 10.81
N GLY A 55 8.53 10.00 10.52
CA GLY A 55 8.92 10.91 9.44
C GLY A 55 8.43 10.44 8.05
N LEU A 56 8.36 9.13 7.81
CA LEU A 56 7.79 8.57 6.59
C LEU A 56 6.28 8.82 6.49
N ILE A 57 5.56 8.68 7.61
CA ILE A 57 4.11 8.94 7.68
C ILE A 57 3.83 10.43 7.45
N ILE A 58 4.60 11.31 8.10
CA ILE A 58 4.51 12.77 7.90
C ILE A 58 4.85 13.14 6.46
N GLY A 59 5.90 12.54 5.87
CA GLY A 59 6.26 12.78 4.47
C GLY A 59 5.18 12.34 3.49
N PHE A 60 4.47 11.24 3.79
CA PHE A 60 3.31 10.80 3.00
C PHE A 60 2.11 11.74 3.13
N TRP A 61 1.83 12.20 4.35
CA TRP A 61 0.78 13.18 4.60
C TRP A 61 1.08 14.49 3.87
N ALA A 62 2.31 15.02 3.99
CA ALA A 62 2.75 16.23 3.30
C ALA A 62 2.70 16.09 1.77
N ALA A 63 3.06 14.92 1.23
CA ALA A 63 2.94 14.65 -0.20
C ALA A 63 1.47 14.59 -0.67
N GLY A 64 0.58 13.99 0.13
CA GLY A 64 -0.86 13.97 -0.14
C GLY A 64 -1.48 15.37 -0.10
N GLU A 65 -1.12 16.16 0.90
CA GLU A 65 -1.53 17.55 1.06
C GLU A 65 -1.01 18.43 -0.09
N ALA A 66 0.26 18.30 -0.47
CA ALA A 66 0.83 18.99 -1.62
C ALA A 66 0.13 18.61 -2.92
N LEU A 67 -0.25 17.33 -3.08
CA LEU A 67 -0.97 16.85 -4.25
C LEU A 67 -2.40 17.40 -4.29
N VAL A 68 -3.12 17.44 -3.18
CA VAL A 68 -4.45 18.08 -3.07
C VAL A 68 -4.38 19.55 -3.43
N ARG A 69 -3.39 20.27 -2.90
CA ARG A 69 -3.19 21.70 -3.19
C ARG A 69 -2.85 21.95 -4.66
N LEU A 70 -2.08 21.05 -5.28
CA LEU A 70 -1.75 21.15 -6.70
C LEU A 70 -2.94 20.83 -7.61
N LEU A 71 -3.82 19.91 -7.20
CA LEU A 71 -5.03 19.55 -7.95
C LEU A 71 -6.26 20.42 -7.61
N GLY A 72 -6.18 21.31 -6.62
CA GLY A 72 -7.28 22.20 -6.23
C GLY A 72 -8.52 21.48 -5.71
N LEU A 73 -8.36 20.23 -5.23
CA LEU A 73 -9.49 19.40 -4.80
C LEU A 73 -9.99 19.82 -3.40
N PRO A 74 -11.30 20.00 -3.18
CA PRO A 74 -11.88 20.28 -1.87
C PRO A 74 -11.96 19.02 -0.99
N LEU A 75 -10.88 18.23 -0.97
CA LEU A 75 -10.77 16.98 -0.22
C LEU A 75 -9.67 17.10 0.84
N PRO A 76 -9.87 16.56 2.04
CA PRO A 76 -8.82 16.53 3.05
C PRO A 76 -7.64 15.69 2.55
N GLY A 77 -6.41 16.21 2.71
CA GLY A 77 -5.17 15.57 2.29
C GLY A 77 -4.98 14.14 2.82
N SER A 78 -5.64 13.79 3.93
CA SER A 78 -5.64 12.45 4.53
C SER A 78 -6.18 11.37 3.59
N ILE A 79 -7.27 11.65 2.85
CA ILE A 79 -7.87 10.68 1.92
C ILE A 79 -6.94 10.45 0.73
N VAL A 80 -6.31 11.51 0.23
CA VAL A 80 -5.35 11.41 -0.88
C VAL A 80 -4.07 10.70 -0.43
N ALA A 81 -3.59 10.97 0.79
CA ALA A 81 -2.48 10.22 1.37
C ALA A 81 -2.81 8.73 1.52
N LEU A 82 -4.02 8.39 1.98
CA LEU A 82 -4.51 7.00 2.06
C LEU A 82 -4.53 6.33 0.69
N ALA A 83 -5.10 6.99 -0.32
CA ALA A 83 -5.15 6.50 -1.69
C ALA A 83 -3.75 6.30 -2.28
N ALA A 84 -2.81 7.22 -2.01
CA ALA A 84 -1.42 7.11 -2.45
C ALA A 84 -0.71 5.93 -1.78
N VAL A 85 -0.86 5.75 -0.46
CA VAL A 85 -0.31 4.58 0.27
C VAL A 85 -0.88 3.29 -0.30
N LEU A 86 -2.20 3.25 -0.53
CA LEU A 86 -2.89 2.10 -1.13
C LEU A 86 -2.34 1.79 -2.53
N ALA A 87 -2.15 2.81 -3.38
CA ALA A 87 -1.57 2.64 -4.72
C ALA A 87 -0.12 2.12 -4.66
N LEU A 88 0.68 2.57 -3.69
CA LEU A 88 2.03 2.04 -3.48
C LEU A 88 2.04 0.59 -2.96
N LEU A 89 1.04 0.22 -2.16
CA LEU A 89 0.83 -1.14 -1.65
C LEU A 89 0.40 -2.06 -2.80
N ALA A 90 -0.53 -1.61 -3.65
CA ALA A 90 -0.97 -2.29 -4.86
C ALA A 90 0.19 -2.48 -5.86
N CYS A 91 1.04 -1.46 -6.03
CA CYS A 91 2.28 -1.55 -6.83
C CYS A 91 3.35 -2.46 -6.19
N ARG A 92 3.08 -3.11 -5.04
CA ARG A 92 3.99 -3.99 -4.26
C ARG A 92 5.33 -3.33 -3.90
N ARG A 93 5.41 -2.00 -4.00
CA ARG A 93 6.62 -1.20 -3.80
C ARG A 93 6.87 -0.99 -2.31
N LEU A 94 5.82 -1.02 -1.50
CA LEU A 94 5.85 -0.85 -0.05
C LEU A 94 5.75 -2.22 0.67
N ARG A 95 6.62 -2.47 1.66
CA ARG A 95 6.59 -3.70 2.47
C ARG A 95 5.47 -3.58 3.50
N VAL A 96 4.47 -4.47 3.42
CA VAL A 96 3.32 -4.52 4.36
C VAL A 96 3.76 -4.56 5.82
N VAL A 97 4.86 -5.28 6.12
CA VAL A 97 5.44 -5.40 7.47
C VAL A 97 5.83 -4.04 8.09
N SER A 98 6.30 -3.09 7.26
CA SER A 98 6.70 -1.76 7.73
C SER A 98 5.50 -0.86 8.01
N VAL A 99 4.40 -1.04 7.26
CA VAL A 99 3.16 -0.29 7.47
C VAL A 99 2.49 -0.80 8.75
N ARG A 100 2.43 -2.12 8.92
CA ARG A 100 1.83 -2.76 10.09
C ARG A 100 2.45 -2.29 11.41
N ARG A 101 3.79 -2.30 11.52
CA ARG A 101 4.48 -1.77 12.71
C ARG A 101 4.17 -0.30 13.02
N GLY A 102 3.98 0.53 12.00
CA GLY A 102 3.67 1.95 12.17
C GLY A 102 2.22 2.16 12.60
N ALA A 103 1.31 1.39 11.99
CA ALA A 103 -0.10 1.35 12.35
C ALA A 103 -0.31 0.86 13.79
N ASP A 104 0.37 -0.23 14.20
CA ASP A 104 0.25 -0.76 15.56
C ASP A 104 0.68 0.27 16.63
N TRP A 105 1.72 1.06 16.35
CA TRP A 105 2.16 2.13 17.25
C TRP A 105 1.17 3.31 17.28
N LEU A 106 0.68 3.77 16.12
CA LEU A 106 -0.36 4.80 16.03
C LEU A 106 -1.66 4.37 16.69
N LEU A 107 -2.02 3.08 16.59
CA LEU A 107 -3.21 2.52 17.22
C LEU A 107 -3.07 2.47 18.74
N ALA A 108 -1.87 2.24 19.27
CA ALA A 108 -1.61 2.36 20.70
C ALA A 108 -1.80 3.81 21.18
N GLU A 109 -1.31 4.78 20.41
CA GLU A 109 -1.49 6.22 20.69
C GLU A 109 -2.89 6.76 20.35
N MET A 110 -3.71 6.04 19.57
CA MET A 110 -5.10 6.44 19.29
C MET A 110 -5.88 6.60 20.60
N LEU A 111 -5.69 5.68 21.56
CA LEU A 111 -6.28 5.83 22.91
C LEU A 111 -5.83 7.12 23.58
N LEU A 112 -4.54 7.47 23.46
CA LEU A 112 -3.97 8.70 24.00
C LEU A 112 -4.54 9.96 23.34
N PHE A 113 -4.94 9.90 22.06
CA PHE A 113 -5.65 10.99 21.38
C PHE A 113 -7.17 10.99 21.65
N PHE A 114 -7.77 9.83 21.94
CA PHE A 114 -9.19 9.72 22.27
C PHE A 114 -9.52 10.31 23.64
N VAL A 115 -8.69 10.09 24.65
CA VAL A 115 -8.90 10.63 26.01
C VAL A 115 -9.11 12.16 25.99
N PRO A 116 -8.19 12.99 25.47
CA PRO A 116 -8.38 14.45 25.42
C PRO A 116 -9.51 14.88 24.50
N ALA A 117 -9.73 14.19 23.37
CA ALA A 117 -10.83 14.51 22.46
C ALA A 117 -12.21 14.28 23.11
N VAL A 118 -12.39 13.16 23.81
CA VAL A 118 -13.64 12.86 24.53
C VAL A 118 -13.84 13.83 25.70
N LEU A 119 -12.79 14.15 26.46
CA LEU A 119 -12.87 15.12 27.54
C LEU A 119 -13.31 16.51 27.04
N ALA A 120 -12.74 17.00 25.94
CA ALA A 120 -13.13 18.27 25.33
C ALA A 120 -14.60 18.29 24.89
N VAL A 121 -15.11 17.17 24.39
CA VAL A 121 -16.53 17.02 24.02
C VAL A 121 -17.44 16.95 25.25
N LEU A 122 -17.02 16.24 26.30
CA LEU A 122 -17.81 16.10 27.53
C LEU A 122 -17.95 17.39 28.34
N ASP A 123 -16.96 18.27 28.24
CA ASP A 123 -16.97 19.61 28.86
C ASP A 123 -18.08 20.49 28.27
N HIS A 124 -18.39 20.29 26.99
CA HIS A 124 -19.47 21.00 26.29
C HIS A 124 -20.82 20.26 26.45
N ARG A 125 -21.33 20.25 27.68
CA ARG A 125 -22.59 19.58 28.08
C ARG A 125 -23.82 19.96 27.23
N GLU A 126 -23.83 21.15 26.64
CA GLU A 126 -24.92 21.64 25.78
C GLU A 126 -25.08 20.82 24.49
N PHE A 127 -23.98 20.23 23.97
CA PHE A 127 -24.02 19.35 22.81
C PHE A 127 -24.55 17.94 23.13
N LEU A 128 -24.59 17.53 24.41
CA LEU A 128 -24.92 16.16 24.81
C LEU A 128 -26.40 15.94 25.15
N GLY A 129 -27.21 16.99 25.28
CA GLY A 129 -28.64 16.88 25.56
C GLY A 129 -29.45 16.35 24.36
N LEU A 130 -30.06 17.27 23.60
CA LEU A 130 -30.87 16.90 22.43
C LEU A 130 -30.00 16.62 21.18
N LEU A 131 -28.92 17.39 21.00
CA LEU A 131 -27.97 17.21 19.91
C LEU A 131 -27.26 15.86 20.00
N GLY A 132 -26.79 15.48 21.19
CA GLY A 132 -26.12 14.21 21.45
C GLY A 132 -27.02 13.02 21.15
N LEU A 133 -28.29 13.09 21.55
CA LEU A 133 -29.27 12.04 21.25
C LEU A 133 -29.54 11.91 19.75
N LYS A 134 -29.68 13.04 19.04
CA LYS A 134 -29.86 13.05 17.57
C LYS A 134 -28.63 12.48 16.85
N VAL A 135 -27.43 12.84 17.29
CA VAL A 135 -26.17 12.32 16.75
C VAL A 135 -26.03 10.82 17.03
N LEU A 136 -26.33 10.37 18.24
CA LEU A 136 -26.32 8.94 18.60
C LEU A 136 -27.25 8.13 17.69
N LEU A 137 -28.47 8.64 17.47
CA LEU A 137 -29.45 7.98 16.61
C LEU A 137 -28.97 7.93 15.16
N VAL A 138 -28.42 9.03 14.63
CA VAL A 138 -27.85 9.08 13.27
C VAL A 138 -26.67 8.11 13.12
N ILE A 139 -25.78 8.03 14.11
CA ILE A 139 -24.64 7.10 14.09
C ILE A 139 -25.14 5.65 14.13
N LEU A 140 -26.10 5.34 14.98
CA LEU A 140 -26.64 3.98 15.11
C LEU A 140 -27.33 3.55 13.82
N VAL A 141 -28.24 4.37 13.30
CA VAL A 141 -28.95 4.10 12.05
C VAL A 141 -27.99 4.02 10.88
N GLY A 142 -27.02 4.95 10.79
CA GLY A 142 -26.00 4.96 9.75
C GLY A 142 -25.12 3.71 9.80
N THR A 143 -24.73 3.26 10.99
CA THR A 143 -23.91 2.04 11.15
C THR A 143 -24.67 0.79 10.75
N VAL A 144 -25.93 0.66 11.19
CA VAL A 144 -26.79 -0.47 10.80
C VAL A 144 -27.05 -0.46 9.29
N ALA A 145 -27.31 0.71 8.70
CA ALA A 145 -27.51 0.85 7.27
C ALA A 145 -26.26 0.48 6.47
N VAL A 146 -25.07 0.94 6.89
CA VAL A 146 -23.79 0.60 6.24
C VAL A 146 -23.48 -0.90 6.37
N MET A 147 -23.70 -1.50 7.54
CA MET A 147 -23.52 -2.94 7.73
C MET A 147 -24.50 -3.75 6.86
N GLY A 148 -25.77 -3.36 6.84
CA GLY A 148 -26.81 -4.02 6.03
C GLY A 148 -26.54 -3.90 4.54
N THR A 149 -26.21 -2.70 4.05
CA THR A 149 -25.85 -2.49 2.63
C THR A 149 -24.61 -3.27 2.22
N THR A 150 -23.58 -3.33 3.07
CA THR A 150 -22.38 -4.13 2.81
C THR A 150 -22.71 -5.62 2.76
N ALA A 151 -23.49 -6.12 3.73
CA ALA A 151 -23.91 -7.51 3.78
C ALA A 151 -24.73 -7.91 2.55
N LEU A 152 -25.75 -7.12 2.18
CA LEU A 152 -26.55 -7.34 0.98
C LEU A 152 -25.70 -7.31 -0.28
N THR A 153 -24.80 -6.33 -0.43
CA THR A 153 -23.90 -6.23 -1.60
C THR A 153 -23.03 -7.48 -1.73
N VAL A 154 -22.47 -7.98 -0.63
CA VAL A 154 -21.66 -9.21 -0.62
C VAL A 154 -22.52 -10.42 -0.93
N GLU A 155 -23.72 -10.53 -0.36
CA GLU A 155 -24.65 -11.64 -0.65
C GLU A 155 -25.07 -11.67 -2.11
N LEU A 156 -25.41 -10.52 -2.71
CA LEU A 156 -25.72 -10.41 -4.14
C LEU A 156 -24.51 -10.83 -4.98
N CYS A 157 -23.32 -10.31 -4.67
CA CYS A 157 -22.08 -10.65 -5.37
C CYS A 157 -21.78 -12.16 -5.32
N CYS A 158 -21.87 -12.77 -4.13
CA CYS A 158 -21.70 -14.21 -3.96
C CYS A 158 -22.77 -15.00 -4.72
N ARG A 159 -24.04 -14.58 -4.64
CA ARG A 159 -25.15 -15.23 -5.35
C ARG A 159 -24.97 -15.18 -6.86
N TRP A 160 -24.45 -14.08 -7.40
CA TRP A 160 -24.18 -13.92 -8.83
C TRP A 160 -22.99 -14.79 -9.27
N ARG A 161 -21.93 -14.87 -8.46
CA ARG A 161 -20.78 -15.75 -8.73
C ARG A 161 -21.16 -17.23 -8.73
N LEU A 162 -21.96 -17.69 -7.77
CA LEU A 162 -22.41 -19.10 -7.72
C LEU A 162 -23.31 -19.49 -8.90
N ARG A 163 -23.96 -18.53 -9.56
CA ARG A 163 -24.72 -18.78 -10.80
C ARG A 163 -23.81 -18.94 -12.03
N HIS A 164 -22.63 -18.32 -12.04
CA HIS A 164 -21.67 -18.42 -13.15
C HIS A 164 -20.79 -19.68 -13.07
N ASP A 165 -20.45 -20.19 -11.89
CA ASP A 165 -19.60 -21.37 -11.73
C ASP A 165 -20.31 -22.71 -12.06
N ARG A 166 -21.62 -22.73 -12.35
CA ARG A 166 -22.33 -23.94 -12.80
C ARG A 166 -22.22 -24.23 -14.31
N ALA A 167 -21.56 -23.38 -15.08
CA ALA A 167 -21.46 -23.52 -16.54
C ALA A 167 -20.16 -24.18 -17.04
N VAL A 168 -19.31 -24.71 -16.14
CA VAL A 168 -18.20 -25.57 -16.55
C VAL A 168 -18.62 -27.03 -16.32
N PRO A 169 -19.19 -27.71 -17.35
CA PRO A 169 -19.34 -29.15 -17.28
C PRO A 169 -17.92 -29.72 -17.20
N LEU A 170 -17.62 -30.40 -16.10
CA LEU A 170 -16.48 -31.30 -16.02
C LEU A 170 -16.72 -32.37 -17.07
N GLY A 171 -16.17 -32.16 -18.26
CA GLY A 171 -16.15 -33.13 -19.34
C GLY A 171 -15.55 -34.43 -18.82
N ALA A 172 -16.39 -35.45 -18.84
CA ALA A 172 -16.02 -36.86 -18.83
C ALA A 172 -15.20 -37.21 -20.06
#